data_AF-A0A2P7TPE6-F1
#
_entry.id   AF-A0A2P7TPE6-F1
#
_cell.length_a   1.000
_cell.length_b   1.000
_cell.length_c   1.000
_cell.angle_alpha   90.00
_cell.angle_beta   90.00
_cell.angle_gamma   90.00
#
_symmetry.space_group_name_H-M   'P 1'
#
loop_
_entity.id
_entity.type
_entity.pdbx_description
1 polymer ?
#
loop_
_entity_poly.entity_id
_entity_poly.type
_entity_poly.pdbx_seq_one_letter_code
_entity_poly.pdbx_strand_id
1 'polypeptide(L)'
;MESILTNYLLPAGIYLIFIAFLVVIAMALWQVVKDFSHDPAGTAKSMAGVIALIVILLIIWQLSSPEKTGIFVKSKYADVTGGVMKFVGAGITSTVVMLVFSIVALIGAEIYNIFK
;
A
#
# COMPACT_ATOMS: atom_id res chain seq x y z
N MET A 1 -25.09 -25.03 3.98
CA MET A 1 -24.33 -23.86 4.47
C MET A 1 -23.06 -23.63 3.65
N GLU A 2 -22.28 -24.67 3.35
CA GLU A 2 -21.09 -24.53 2.49
C GLU A 2 -21.40 -23.93 1.11
N SER A 3 -22.50 -24.33 0.44
CA SER A 3 -22.85 -23.79 -0.89
C SER A 3 -23.23 -22.31 -0.90
N ILE A 4 -23.77 -21.77 0.21
CA ILE A 4 -24.13 -20.35 0.31
C ILE A 4 -22.86 -19.51 0.51
N LEU A 5 -21.95 -20.01 1.34
CA LEU A 5 -20.65 -19.40 1.58
C LEU A 5 -19.80 -19.34 0.31
N THR A 6 -19.69 -20.45 -0.41
CA THR A 6 -18.81 -20.54 -1.59
C THR A 6 -19.38 -19.90 -2.84
N ASN A 7 -20.69 -20.01 -3.09
CA ASN A 7 -21.28 -19.54 -4.34
C ASN A 7 -21.82 -18.11 -4.28
N TYR A 8 -22.08 -17.55 -3.08
CA TYR A 8 -22.70 -16.23 -2.95
C TYR A 8 -21.91 -15.27 -2.08
N LEU A 9 -21.51 -15.66 -0.87
CA LEU A 9 -20.81 -14.75 0.05
C LEU A 9 -19.38 -14.44 -0.39
N LEU A 10 -18.61 -15.43 -0.85
CA LEU A 10 -17.25 -15.20 -1.34
C LEU A 10 -17.21 -14.28 -2.58
N PRO A 11 -18.01 -14.52 -3.64
CA PRO A 11 -18.08 -13.60 -4.76
C PRO A 11 -18.58 -12.20 -4.36
N ALA A 12 -19.64 -12.11 -3.53
CA ALA A 12 -20.15 -10.83 -3.04
C ALA A 12 -19.09 -10.05 -2.24
N GLY A 13 -18.32 -10.74 -1.39
CA GLY A 13 -17.22 -10.13 -0.63
C GLY A 13 -16.14 -9.53 -1.53
N ILE A 14 -15.77 -10.23 -2.61
CA ILE A 14 -14.83 -9.71 -3.61
C ILE A 14 -15.38 -8.44 -4.27
N TYR A 15 -16.65 -8.44 -4.71
CA TYR A 15 -17.27 -7.26 -5.29
C TYR A 15 -17.34 -6.08 -4.32
N LEU A 16 -17.67 -6.34 -3.04
CA LEU A 16 -17.71 -5.32 -2.00
C LEU A 16 -16.32 -4.72 -1.74
N ILE A 17 -15.24 -5.51 -1.80
CA ILE A 17 -13.86 -5.01 -1.69
C ILE A 17 -13.55 -4.06 -2.84
N PHE A 18 -13.93 -4.39 -4.07
CA PHE A 18 -13.75 -3.50 -5.22
C PHE A 18 -14.53 -2.18 -5.07
N ILE A 19 -15.78 -2.25 -4.62
CA ILE A 19 -16.60 -1.06 -4.38
C ILE A 19 -15.98 -0.20 -3.27
N ALA A 20 -15.57 -0.80 -2.16
CA ALA A 20 -14.92 -0.09 -1.06
C ALA A 20 -13.64 0.62 -1.53
N PHE A 21 -12.82 -0.06 -2.33
CA PHE A 21 -11.62 0.52 -2.92
C PHE A 21 -11.93 1.75 -3.79
N LEU A 22 -12.95 1.67 -4.65
CA LEU A 22 -13.39 2.81 -5.47
C LEU A 22 -13.88 4.00 -4.63
N VAL A 23 -14.65 3.74 -3.57
CA VAL A 23 -15.14 4.78 -2.66
C VAL A 23 -13.99 5.47 -1.95
N VAL A 24 -12.99 4.71 -1.47
CA VAL A 24 -11.80 5.28 -0.83
C VAL A 24 -11.05 6.20 -1.79
N ILE A 25 -10.85 5.78 -3.05
CA ILE A 25 -10.21 6.62 -4.07
C ILE A 25 -11.02 7.89 -4.32
N ALA A 26 -12.34 7.77 -4.51
CA ALA A 26 -13.20 8.92 -4.77
C ALA A 26 -13.16 9.94 -3.62
N MET A 27 -13.19 9.46 -2.38
CA MET A 27 -13.09 10.31 -1.19
C MET A 27 -11.72 10.98 -1.07
N ALA A 28 -10.63 10.25 -1.36
CA ALA A 28 -9.28 10.80 -1.35
C ALA A 28 -9.12 11.90 -2.42
N LEU A 29 -9.62 11.68 -3.64
CA LEU A 29 -9.60 12.68 -4.71
C LEU A 29 -10.45 13.91 -4.38
N TRP A 30 -11.64 13.70 -3.81
CA TRP A 30 -12.50 14.79 -3.37
C TRP A 30 -11.82 15.66 -2.32
N GLN A 31 -11.16 15.04 -1.34
CA GLN A 31 -10.41 15.76 -0.31
C GLN A 31 -9.30 16.62 -0.92
N VAL A 32 -8.52 16.08 -1.86
CA VAL A 32 -7.48 16.84 -2.58
C VAL A 32 -8.08 18.06 -3.28
N VAL A 33 -9.18 17.91 -4.02
CA VAL A 33 -9.82 19.03 -4.74
C VAL A 33 -10.33 20.11 -3.77
N LYS A 34 -10.95 19.69 -2.67
CA LYS A 34 -11.47 20.60 -1.66
C LYS A 34 -10.34 21.38 -0.98
N ASP A 35 -9.28 20.69 -0.57
CA ASP A 35 -8.18 21.28 0.18
C ASP A 35 -7.32 22.18 -0.72
N PHE A 36 -7.15 21.85 -2.01
CA PHE A 36 -6.44 22.69 -2.97
C PHE A 36 -7.12 24.05 -3.19
N SER A 37 -8.45 24.13 -2.98
CA SER A 37 -9.21 25.37 -3.11
C SER A 37 -9.08 26.29 -1.88
N HIS A 38 -8.70 25.75 -0.72
CA HIS A 38 -8.61 26.50 0.55
C HIS A 38 -7.16 26.77 0.97
N ASP A 39 -6.28 25.78 0.79
CA ASP A 39 -4.84 25.88 1.04
C ASP A 39 -4.06 25.13 -0.06
N PRO A 40 -3.81 25.79 -1.21
CA PRO A 40 -3.12 25.16 -2.32
C PRO A 40 -1.66 24.82 -1.99
N ALA A 41 -0.99 25.61 -1.16
CA ALA A 41 0.42 25.40 -0.83
C ALA A 41 0.61 24.23 0.14
N GLY A 42 -0.24 24.11 1.16
CA GLY A 42 -0.26 22.97 2.07
C GLY A 42 -0.63 21.67 1.35
N THR A 43 -1.65 21.72 0.49
CA THR A 43 -2.11 20.57 -0.29
C THR A 43 -1.05 20.09 -1.29
N ALA A 44 -0.35 21.00 -1.96
CA ALA A 44 0.75 20.62 -2.87
C ALA A 44 1.89 19.90 -2.12
N LYS A 45 2.22 20.33 -0.91
CA LYS A 45 3.23 19.67 -0.07
C LYS A 45 2.79 18.28 0.38
N SER A 46 1.53 18.11 0.79
CA SER A 46 1.01 16.80 1.18
C SER A 46 0.98 15.83 -0.01
N MET A 47 0.56 16.31 -1.19
CA MET A 47 0.60 15.53 -2.44
C MET A 47 2.03 15.14 -2.84
N ALA A 48 3.00 16.04 -2.71
CA ALA A 48 4.40 15.73 -2.96
C ALA A 48 4.90 14.60 -2.05
N GLY A 49 4.49 14.58 -0.78
CA GLY A 49 4.77 13.47 0.14
C GLY A 49 4.17 12.13 -0.30
N VAL A 50 2.90 12.13 -0.73
CA VAL A 50 2.24 10.92 -1.26
C VAL A 50 2.91 10.43 -2.54
N ILE A 51 3.26 11.31 -3.46
CA ILE A 51 3.98 10.96 -4.69
C ILE A 51 5.36 10.37 -4.36
N ALA A 52 6.10 10.99 -3.43
CA ALA A 52 7.39 10.47 -2.99
C ALA A 52 7.26 9.07 -2.39
N LEU A 53 6.22 8.81 -1.58
CA LEU A 53 5.91 7.48 -1.06
C LEU A 53 5.66 6.47 -2.19
N ILE A 54 4.85 6.82 -3.18
CA ILE A 54 4.56 5.96 -4.33
C ILE A 54 5.86 5.63 -5.08
N VAL A 55 6.73 6.61 -5.32
CA VAL A 55 8.02 6.41 -5.99
C VAL A 55 8.90 5.44 -5.19
N ILE A 56 8.98 5.59 -3.86
CA ILE A 56 9.74 4.67 -3.00
C ILE A 56 9.17 3.24 -3.11
N LEU A 57 7.85 3.07 -3.06
CA LEU A 57 7.20 1.76 -3.20
C LEU A 57 7.47 1.12 -4.57
N LEU A 58 7.46 1.92 -5.64
CA LEU A 58 7.77 1.46 -6.99
C LEU A 58 9.23 1.03 -7.13
N ILE A 59 10.17 1.76 -6.52
CA ILE A 59 11.59 1.38 -6.48
C ILE A 59 11.76 0.05 -5.73
N ILE A 60 11.15 -0.09 -4.55
CA ILE A 60 11.19 -1.34 -3.77
C ILE A 60 10.59 -2.49 -4.57
N TRP A 61 9.47 -2.26 -5.25
CA TRP A 61 8.88 -3.26 -6.13
C TRP A 61 9.83 -3.64 -7.25
N GLN A 62 10.44 -2.68 -7.95
CA GLN A 62 11.38 -2.98 -9.03
C GLN A 62 12.57 -3.83 -8.59
N LEU A 63 13.11 -3.55 -7.40
CA LEU A 63 14.24 -4.27 -6.80
C LEU A 63 13.85 -5.63 -6.20
N SER A 64 12.56 -5.91 -6.03
CA SER A 64 12.09 -7.18 -5.45
C SER A 64 12.27 -8.34 -6.42
N SER A 65 12.73 -9.48 -5.90
CA SER A 65 12.93 -10.70 -6.70
C SER A 65 11.59 -11.34 -7.10
N PRO A 66 11.44 -11.76 -8.36
CA PRO A 66 10.28 -12.54 -8.82
C PRO A 66 10.39 -14.04 -8.53
N GLU A 67 11.49 -14.51 -7.95
CA GLU A 67 11.75 -15.93 -7.77
C GLU A 67 10.81 -16.57 -6.73
N LYS A 68 10.29 -17.75 -7.06
CA LYS A 68 9.56 -18.58 -6.09
C LYS A 68 10.58 -19.25 -5.18
N THR A 69 10.41 -19.08 -3.87
CA THR A 69 11.28 -19.70 -2.86
C THR A 69 10.45 -20.53 -1.88
N GLY A 70 11.09 -21.52 -1.24
CA GLY A 70 10.48 -22.33 -0.18
C GLY A 70 9.26 -23.15 -0.63
N ILE A 71 8.16 -23.07 0.12
CA ILE A 71 6.95 -23.88 -0.11
C ILE A 71 6.27 -23.58 -1.46
N PHE A 72 6.52 -22.40 -2.04
CA PHE A 72 5.90 -21.93 -3.28
C PHE A 72 6.52 -22.53 -4.55
N VAL A 73 7.59 -23.31 -4.43
CA VAL A 73 8.20 -24.06 -5.54
C VAL A 73 7.39 -25.33 -5.88
N LYS A 74 6.53 -25.79 -4.97
CA LYS A 74 5.73 -27.01 -5.15
C LYS A 74 4.67 -26.85 -6.24
N SER A 75 4.35 -27.94 -6.93
CA SER A 75 3.35 -27.99 -8.02
C SER A 75 1.96 -27.49 -7.61
N LYS A 76 1.58 -27.65 -6.33
CA LYS A 76 0.34 -27.11 -5.76
C LYS A 76 0.22 -25.57 -5.87
N TYR A 77 1.33 -24.85 -6.05
CA TYR A 77 1.39 -23.40 -6.18
C TYR A 77 1.88 -22.96 -7.58
N ALA A 78 1.61 -23.78 -8.60
CA ALA A 78 1.94 -23.45 -9.99
C ALA A 78 1.36 -22.08 -10.40
N ASP A 79 0.14 -21.78 -9.95
CA ASP A 79 -0.63 -20.58 -10.28
C ASP A 79 -0.06 -19.29 -9.67
N VAL A 80 0.76 -19.39 -8.62
CA VAL A 80 1.44 -18.24 -8.03
C VAL A 80 2.46 -17.74 -9.04
N THR A 81 2.25 -16.60 -9.68
CA THR A 81 3.21 -16.11 -10.68
C THR A 81 4.39 -15.41 -10.01
N GLY A 82 5.49 -15.21 -10.75
CA GLY A 82 6.62 -14.40 -10.28
C GLY A 82 6.22 -12.95 -9.96
N GLY A 83 5.17 -12.43 -10.63
CA GLY A 83 4.58 -11.13 -10.30
C GLY A 83 3.94 -11.09 -8.92
N VAL A 84 3.23 -12.16 -8.53
CA VAL A 84 2.64 -12.29 -7.18
C VAL A 84 3.74 -12.38 -6.13
N MET A 85 4.78 -13.18 -6.36
CA MET A 85 5.93 -13.26 -5.45
C MET A 85 6.64 -11.92 -5.28
N LYS A 86 6.87 -11.21 -6.39
CA LYS A 86 7.46 -9.88 -6.41
C LYS A 86 6.61 -8.88 -5.62
N PHE A 87 5.29 -8.94 -5.75
CA PHE A 87 4.36 -8.09 -4.99
C PHE A 87 4.41 -8.37 -3.48
N VAL A 88 4.40 -9.65 -3.07
CA VAL A 88 4.52 -10.03 -1.65
C VAL A 88 5.86 -9.61 -1.06
N GLY A 89 6.97 -9.89 -1.76
CA GLY A 89 8.31 -9.49 -1.33
C GLY A 89 8.47 -7.98 -1.22
N ALA A 90 7.93 -7.24 -2.18
CA ALA A 90 7.89 -5.78 -2.14
C ALA A 90 7.07 -5.25 -0.96
N GLY A 91 5.94 -5.89 -0.64
CA GLY A 91 5.09 -5.53 0.49
C GLY A 91 5.77 -5.76 1.85
N ILE A 92 6.48 -6.88 2.01
CA ILE A 92 7.25 -7.15 3.22
C ILE A 92 8.38 -6.12 3.37
N THR A 93 9.16 -5.92 2.30
CA THR A 93 10.29 -4.99 2.30
C THR A 93 9.84 -3.55 2.56
N SER A 94 8.74 -3.12 1.93
CA SER A 94 8.19 -1.77 2.14
C SER A 94 7.72 -1.57 3.58
N THR A 95 7.09 -2.58 4.19
CA THR A 95 6.68 -2.51 5.60
C THR A 95 7.89 -2.28 6.51
N VAL A 96 8.97 -3.04 6.31
CA VAL A 96 10.20 -2.90 7.10
C VAL A 96 10.82 -1.51 6.91
N VAL A 97 10.93 -1.05 5.66
CA VAL A 97 11.48 0.27 5.33
C VAL A 97 10.65 1.38 6.00
N MET A 98 9.32 1.32 5.90
CA MET A 98 8.44 2.32 6.50
C MET A 98 8.51 2.32 8.03
N LEU A 99 8.70 1.15 8.65
CA LEU A 99 8.88 1.05 10.09
C LEU A 99 10.21 1.67 10.55
N VAL A 100 11.29 1.51 9.78
CA VAL A 100 12.56 2.19 10.07
C VAL A 100 12.41 3.71 9.90
N PHE A 101 11.79 4.16 8.81
CA PHE A 101 11.55 5.59 8.58
C PHE A 101 10.68 6.21 9.67
N SER A 102 9.67 5.50 10.18
CA SER A 102 8.80 6.02 11.24
C SER A 102 9.57 6.21 12.55
N ILE A 103 10.47 5.28 12.91
CA ILE A 103 11.33 5.42 14.10
C ILE A 103 12.25 6.64 13.95
N VAL A 104 12.89 6.80 12.79
CA VAL A 104 13.78 7.94 12.52
C VAL A 104 13.01 9.27 12.57
N ALA A 105 11.82 9.31 11.95
CA ALA A 105 10.96 10.49 11.96
C ALA A 105 10.51 10.86 13.38
N LEU A 106 10.16 9.86 14.21
CA LEU A 106 9.77 10.07 15.59
C LEU A 106 10.94 10.66 16.40
N ILE A 107 12.13 10.06 16.32
CA ILE A 107 13.32 10.59 17.00
C ILE A 107 13.62 12.03 16.54
N GLY A 108 13.55 12.30 15.23
CA GLY A 108 13.75 13.64 14.69
C GLY A 108 12.72 14.66 15.19
N ALA A 109 11.46 14.26 15.31
CA ALA A 109 10.39 15.11 15.84
C ALA A 109 10.60 15.43 17.33
N GLU A 110 10.99 14.44 18.14
CA GLU A 110 11.30 14.65 19.56
C GLU A 110 12.50 15.59 19.75
N ILE A 111 13.57 15.42 18.96
CA ILE A 111 14.72 16.33 18.96
C ILE A 111 14.27 17.75 18.62
N TYR A 112 13.51 17.93 17.54
CA TYR A 112 13.00 19.25 17.15
C TYR A 112 12.15 19.90 18.25
N ASN A 113 11.30 19.12 18.93
CA ASN A 113 10.46 19.61 20.02
C ASN A 113 11.27 20.04 21.25
N ILE A 114 12.40 19.39 21.54
CA ILE A 114 13.28 19.78 22.65
C ILE A 114 13.99 21.11 22.37
N PHE A 115 14.31 21.39 21.11
CA PHE A 115 15.03 22.60 20.70
C PHE A 115 14.12 23.78 20.31
N LYS A 116 12.79 23.61 20.42
CA LYS A 116 11.80 24.65 20.16
C LYS A 116 11.19 25.16 21.46
#